data_AF-A0A1Y5F3N6-F1
#
_entry.id   AF-A0A1Y5F3N6-F1
#
_cell.length_a   1.000
_cell.length_b   1.000
_cell.length_c   1.000
_cell.angle_alpha   90.00
_cell.angle_beta   90.00
_cell.angle_gamma   90.00
#
_symmetry.space_group_name_H-M   'P 1'
#
loop_
_entity.id
_entity.type
_entity.pdbx_description
1 polymer ?
#
loop_
_entity_poly.entity_id
_entity_poly.type
_entity_poly.pdbx_seq_one_letter_code
_entity_poly.pdbx_strand_id
1 'polypeptide(L)'
;MAANKKKPDQVTDTGHEWDGIRELNNPCPRWWLNALYLSGLLVVVYFVLYPSLPLVNGSTKGLLGWTQIKEYKEDLAKVEARRGPFEKKLAMMTAEEILADQEMLNYAIGSSKVLFGDN
;
A
#
# COMPACT_ATOMS: atom_id res chain seq x y z
N MET A 1 -30.62 -10.70 16.66
CA MET A 1 -31.23 -9.51 16.01
C MET A 1 -30.80 -9.29 14.54
N ALA A 2 -29.58 -9.65 14.10
CA ALA A 2 -29.27 -9.70 12.65
C ALA A 2 -29.89 -10.91 11.90
N ALA A 3 -30.66 -11.74 12.62
CA ALA A 3 -31.20 -13.01 12.13
C ALA A 3 -32.72 -12.95 11.84
N ASN A 4 -33.40 -11.84 12.13
CA ASN A 4 -34.83 -11.73 11.87
C ASN A 4 -35.02 -10.99 10.54
N LYS A 5 -35.02 -11.75 9.44
CA LYS A 5 -35.32 -11.25 8.10
C LYS A 5 -36.80 -10.87 8.04
N LYS A 6 -37.16 -9.70 8.60
CA LYS A 6 -38.50 -9.16 8.48
C LYS A 6 -38.76 -8.88 7.01
N LYS A 7 -39.90 -9.36 6.51
CA LYS A 7 -40.31 -9.04 5.14
C LYS A 7 -40.57 -7.52 5.02
N PRO A 8 -40.45 -6.91 3.83
CA PRO A 8 -40.63 -5.47 3.66
C PRO A 8 -41.96 -4.91 4.18
N ASP A 9 -43.01 -5.71 4.18
CA ASP A 9 -44.35 -5.39 4.71
C ASP A 9 -44.44 -5.40 6.25
N GLN A 10 -43.40 -5.87 6.95
CA GLN A 10 -43.38 -6.05 8.41
C GLN A 10 -42.51 -4.99 9.13
N VAL A 11 -41.99 -4.02 8.39
CA VAL A 11 -41.11 -2.95 8.88
C VAL A 11 -41.76 -1.62 8.59
N THR A 12 -41.80 -0.73 9.58
CA THR A 12 -42.27 0.65 9.41
C THR A 12 -41.34 1.40 8.45
N ASP A 13 -41.90 2.19 7.55
CA ASP A 13 -41.14 3.11 6.71
C ASP A 13 -40.98 4.49 7.37
N THR A 14 -40.31 5.40 6.66
CA THR A 14 -40.06 6.78 7.11
C THR A 14 -41.25 7.73 6.89
N GLY A 15 -42.41 7.23 6.42
CA GLY A 15 -43.62 8.00 6.18
C GLY A 15 -43.63 8.86 4.90
N HIS A 16 -42.56 8.82 4.09
CA HIS A 16 -42.47 9.54 2.82
C HIS A 16 -42.31 8.57 1.65
N GLU A 17 -42.91 8.92 0.51
CA GLU A 17 -42.80 8.19 -0.74
C GLU A 17 -42.21 9.09 -1.83
N TRP A 18 -41.26 8.53 -2.57
CA TRP A 18 -40.55 9.19 -3.64
C TRP A 18 -40.71 8.35 -4.92
N ASP A 19 -41.65 8.74 -5.79
CA ASP A 19 -41.89 8.08 -7.08
C ASP A 19 -42.08 6.55 -6.97
N GLY A 20 -42.97 6.12 -6.06
CA GLY A 20 -43.20 4.69 -5.80
C GLY A 20 -42.19 4.01 -4.87
N ILE A 21 -41.11 4.70 -4.45
CA ILE A 21 -40.08 4.17 -3.56
C ILE A 21 -40.31 4.68 -2.12
N ARG A 22 -40.21 3.77 -1.15
CA ARG A 22 -40.28 4.06 0.29
C ARG A 22 -39.04 3.53 1.01
N GLU A 23 -38.61 4.23 2.05
CA GLU A 23 -37.44 3.86 2.83
C GLU A 23 -37.83 3.10 4.10
N LEU A 24 -37.32 1.87 4.25
CA LEU A 24 -37.60 1.04 5.43
C LEU A 24 -36.72 1.46 6.61
N ASN A 25 -37.32 1.61 7.79
CA ASN A 25 -36.61 1.92 9.04
C ASN A 25 -36.00 0.65 9.67
N ASN A 26 -35.12 -0.03 8.93
CA ASN A 26 -34.40 -1.19 9.41
C ASN A 26 -33.18 -0.78 10.26
N PRO A 27 -32.90 -1.47 11.38
CA PRO A 27 -31.62 -1.30 12.05
C PRO A 27 -30.49 -1.78 11.14
N CYS A 28 -29.33 -1.12 11.20
CA CYS A 28 -28.16 -1.54 10.43
C CYS A 28 -27.78 -2.99 10.75
N PRO A 29 -27.30 -3.77 9.75
CA PRO A 29 -26.82 -5.13 9.99
C PRO A 29 -25.69 -5.13 11.03
N ARG A 30 -25.78 -6.02 12.04
CA ARG A 30 -24.76 -6.06 13.11
C ARG A 30 -23.36 -6.35 12.61
N TRP A 31 -23.22 -7.21 11.61
CA TRP A 31 -21.91 -7.51 11.02
C TRP A 31 -21.29 -6.25 10.40
N TRP A 32 -22.11 -5.39 9.80
CA TRP A 32 -21.67 -4.13 9.20
C TRP A 32 -21.21 -3.14 10.28
N LEU A 33 -21.99 -2.98 11.36
CA LEU A 33 -21.58 -2.15 12.50
C LEU A 33 -20.30 -2.66 13.16
N ASN A 34 -20.17 -3.98 13.33
CA ASN A 34 -18.95 -4.58 13.88
C ASN A 34 -17.74 -4.30 12.98
N ALA A 35 -17.89 -4.41 11.67
CA ALA A 35 -16.83 -4.08 10.72
C ALA A 35 -16.45 -2.59 10.78
N LEU A 36 -17.44 -1.69 10.91
CA LEU A 36 -17.21 -0.26 11.09
C LEU A 36 -16.43 0.05 12.39
N TYR A 37 -16.76 -0.61 13.50
CA TYR A 37 -16.00 -0.44 14.75
C TYR A 37 -14.61 -1.05 14.68
N LEU A 38 -14.46 -2.20 14.03
CA LEU A 38 -13.16 -2.85 13.84
C LEU A 38 -12.23 -2.00 12.96
N SER A 39 -12.73 -1.34 11.93
CA SER A 39 -11.90 -0.44 11.12
C SER A 39 -11.44 0.77 11.92
N GLY A 40 -12.29 1.35 12.77
CA GLY A 40 -11.90 2.40 13.71
C GLY A 40 -10.79 1.93 14.68
N LEU A 41 -10.93 0.72 15.23
CA LEU A 41 -9.88 0.13 16.07
C LEU A 41 -8.55 -0.03 15.31
N LEU A 42 -8.59 -0.48 14.05
CA LEU A 42 -7.39 -0.61 13.22
C LEU A 42 -6.71 0.74 12.98
N VAL A 43 -7.47 1.81 12.75
CA VAL A 43 -6.92 3.17 12.61
C VAL A 43 -6.20 3.59 13.89
N VAL A 44 -6.81 3.37 15.06
CA VAL A 44 -6.19 3.72 16.35
C VAL A 44 -4.91 2.92 16.57
N VAL A 45 -4.92 1.61 16.32
CA VAL A 45 -3.72 0.76 16.40
C VAL A 45 -2.63 1.26 15.45
N TYR A 46 -3.00 1.61 14.21
CA TYR A 46 -2.05 2.13 13.22
C TYR A 46 -1.41 3.45 13.68
N PHE A 47 -2.19 4.36 14.28
CA PHE A 47 -1.69 5.62 14.83
C PHE A 47 -0.68 5.43 15.95
N VAL A 48 -0.82 4.37 16.75
CA VAL A 48 0.13 4.02 17.81
C VAL A 48 1.41 3.42 17.22
N LEU A 49 1.31 2.59 16.19
CA LEU A 49 2.46 1.86 15.64
C LEU A 49 3.30 2.70 14.67
N TYR A 50 2.66 3.53 13.84
CA TYR A 50 3.27 4.23 12.71
C TYR A 50 3.17 5.75 12.83
N PRO A 51 4.05 6.50 12.12
CA PRO A 51 3.92 7.94 12.08
C PRO A 51 2.63 8.38 11.35
N SER A 52 1.75 9.11 12.07
CA SER A 52 0.39 9.37 11.58
C SER A 52 -0.06 10.83 11.70
N LEU A 53 -0.03 11.42 12.90
CA LEU A 53 -0.58 12.77 13.12
C LEU A 53 0.46 13.85 12.85
N PRO A 54 0.19 14.85 11.99
CA PRO A 54 1.06 16.00 11.81
C PRO A 54 1.02 16.92 13.04
N LEU A 55 2.20 17.41 13.41
CA LEU A 55 2.48 18.36 14.48
C LEU A 55 3.22 19.55 13.89
N VAL A 56 3.31 20.67 14.64
CA VAL A 56 3.97 21.90 14.17
C VAL A 56 5.39 21.65 13.64
N ASN A 57 6.14 20.73 14.27
CA ASN A 57 7.53 20.41 13.92
C ASN A 57 7.74 18.97 13.43
N GLY A 58 6.71 18.30 12.90
CA GLY A 58 6.86 16.95 12.34
C GLY A 58 5.60 16.11 12.44
N SER A 59 5.75 14.83 12.75
CA SER A 59 4.63 13.92 13.03
C SER A 59 4.90 13.07 14.26
N THR A 60 3.84 12.51 14.85
CA THR A 60 3.98 11.39 15.79
C THR A 60 4.89 10.33 15.17
N LYS A 61 5.80 9.71 15.93
CA LYS A 61 6.75 8.73 15.38
C LYS A 61 6.21 7.29 15.36
N GLY A 62 5.21 7.01 16.17
CA GLY A 62 4.76 5.64 16.44
C GLY A 62 5.78 4.83 17.27
N LEU A 63 5.38 3.65 17.74
CA LEU A 63 6.23 2.77 18.55
C LEU A 63 7.29 2.03 17.72
N LEU A 64 7.03 1.80 16.43
CA LEU A 64 7.96 1.03 15.58
C LEU A 64 9.12 1.88 15.04
N GLY A 65 9.03 3.21 15.13
CA GLY A 65 10.04 4.12 14.57
C GLY A 65 10.24 3.98 13.05
N TRP A 66 9.25 3.44 12.35
CA TRP A 66 9.29 3.26 10.90
C TRP A 66 9.23 4.61 10.18
N THR A 67 9.99 4.74 9.08
CA THR A 67 9.87 5.87 8.15
C THR A 67 10.15 5.39 6.72
N GLN A 68 9.43 5.96 5.75
CA GLN A 68 9.63 5.66 4.33
C GLN A 68 11.07 5.89 3.85
N ILE A 69 11.76 6.90 4.40
CA ILE A 69 13.15 7.22 4.02
C ILE A 69 14.13 6.18 4.56
N LYS A 70 13.88 5.64 5.76
CA LYS A 70 14.71 4.58 6.33
C LYS A 70 14.54 3.29 5.51
N GLU A 71 13.30 2.89 5.23
CA GLU A 71 13.00 1.71 4.41
C GLU A 71 13.61 1.83 3.01
N TYR A 72 13.43 2.99 2.35
CA TYR A 72 14.04 3.26 1.06
C TYR A 72 15.56 3.08 1.08
N LYS A 73 16.26 3.64 2.08
CA LYS A 73 17.72 3.52 2.19
C LYS A 73 18.16 2.07 2.41
N GLU A 74 17.42 1.32 3.23
CA GLU A 74 17.70 -0.10 3.47
C GLU A 74 17.53 -0.93 2.19
N ASP A 75 16.49 -0.66 1.40
CA ASP A 75 16.25 -1.36 0.15
C ASP A 75 17.22 -0.94 -0.96
N LEU A 76 17.54 0.34 -1.05
CA LEU A 76 18.58 0.85 -1.96
C LEU A 76 19.91 0.16 -1.68
N ALA A 77 20.31 0.06 -0.41
CA ALA A 77 21.55 -0.61 -0.02
C ALA A 77 21.58 -2.10 -0.43
N LYS A 78 20.44 -2.80 -0.34
CA LYS A 78 20.33 -4.20 -0.82
C LYS A 78 20.50 -4.28 -2.34
N VAL A 79 19.96 -3.33 -3.09
CA VAL A 79 20.10 -3.27 -4.55
C VAL A 79 21.54 -2.94 -4.93
N GLU A 80 22.15 -1.95 -4.31
CA GLU A 80 23.54 -1.55 -4.52
C GLU A 80 24.51 -2.68 -4.17
N ALA A 81 24.25 -3.44 -3.10
CA ALA A 81 25.08 -4.60 -2.75
C ALA A 81 25.06 -5.68 -3.84
N ARG A 82 23.93 -5.86 -4.54
CA ARG A 82 23.79 -6.82 -5.64
C ARG A 82 24.37 -6.30 -6.95
N ARG A 83 24.11 -5.04 -7.30
CA ARG A 83 24.53 -4.43 -8.58
C ARG A 83 25.97 -3.93 -8.55
N GLY A 84 26.47 -3.49 -7.39
CA GLY A 84 27.76 -2.86 -7.22
C GLY A 84 28.94 -3.60 -7.85
N PRO A 85 29.06 -4.94 -7.71
CA PRO A 85 30.12 -5.69 -8.38
C PRO A 85 30.04 -5.63 -9.91
N PHE A 86 28.84 -5.71 -10.49
CA PHE A 86 28.63 -5.63 -11.93
C PHE A 86 28.87 -4.22 -12.46
N GLU A 87 28.35 -3.19 -11.79
CA GLU A 87 28.57 -1.79 -12.16
C GLU A 87 30.05 -1.41 -12.12
N LYS A 88 30.80 -1.88 -11.10
CA LYS A 88 32.25 -1.65 -11.01
C LYS A 88 33.02 -2.31 -12.15
N LYS A 89 32.65 -3.55 -12.52
CA LYS A 89 33.25 -4.24 -13.68
C LYS A 89 32.89 -3.53 -14.98
N LEU A 90 31.61 -3.21 -15.18
CA LEU A 90 31.10 -2.54 -16.37
C LEU A 90 31.82 -1.21 -16.64
N ALA A 91 32.09 -0.43 -15.59
CA ALA A 91 32.79 0.85 -15.70
C ALA A 91 34.27 0.73 -16.13
N MET A 92 34.88 -0.45 -16.00
CA MET A 92 36.28 -0.70 -16.36
C MET A 92 36.43 -1.45 -17.69
N MET A 93 35.36 -1.98 -18.26
CA MET A 93 35.40 -2.79 -19.48
C MET A 93 35.14 -1.97 -20.74
N THR A 94 35.77 -2.36 -21.86
CA THR A 94 35.40 -1.86 -23.19
C THR A 94 34.14 -2.56 -23.72
N ALA A 95 33.52 -2.02 -24.77
CA ALA A 95 32.35 -2.63 -25.39
C ALA A 95 32.66 -4.05 -25.92
N GLU A 96 33.84 -4.25 -26.50
CA GLU A 96 34.30 -5.55 -27.01
C GLU A 96 34.44 -6.58 -25.88
N GLU A 97 34.99 -6.16 -24.74
CA GLU A 97 35.14 -7.01 -23.56
C GLU A 97 33.78 -7.41 -22.96
N ILE A 98 32.80 -6.49 -22.94
CA ILE A 98 31.44 -6.77 -22.48
C ILE A 98 30.75 -7.77 -23.41
N LEU A 99 30.92 -7.64 -24.73
CA LEU A 99 30.34 -8.55 -25.72
C LEU A 99 30.96 -9.96 -25.64
N ALA A 100 32.20 -10.07 -25.20
CA ALA A 100 32.90 -11.35 -25.05
C ALA A 100 32.57 -12.09 -23.74
N ASP A 101 32.09 -11.38 -22.71
CA ASP A 101 31.66 -11.96 -21.43
C ASP A 101 30.13 -12.12 -21.39
N GLN A 102 29.65 -13.36 -21.44
CA GLN A 102 28.21 -13.67 -21.47
C GLN A 102 27.47 -13.17 -20.22
N GLU A 103 28.12 -13.16 -19.05
CA GLU A 103 27.52 -12.68 -17.80
C GLU A 103 27.32 -11.16 -17.87
N MET A 104 28.35 -10.43 -18.28
CA MET A 104 28.31 -8.97 -18.40
C MET A 104 27.41 -8.51 -19.56
N LEU A 105 27.37 -9.25 -20.68
CA LEU A 105 26.45 -8.99 -21.78
C LEU A 105 25.00 -9.09 -21.33
N ASN A 106 24.65 -10.17 -20.60
CA ASN A 106 23.30 -10.36 -20.08
C ASN A 106 22.92 -9.25 -19.08
N TYR A 107 23.86 -8.87 -18.21
CA TYR A 107 23.67 -7.76 -17.28
C TYR A 107 23.40 -6.44 -18.02
N ALA A 108 24.24 -6.09 -18.99
CA ALA A 108 24.13 -4.85 -19.77
C ALA A 108 22.85 -4.76 -20.60
N ILE A 109 22.42 -5.86 -21.24
CA ILE A 109 21.14 -5.92 -21.96
C ILE A 109 19.96 -5.75 -20.98
N GLY A 110 20.02 -6.40 -19.81
CA GLY A 110 18.99 -6.27 -18.79
C GLY A 110 18.88 -4.84 -18.23
N SER A 111 20.02 -4.20 -17.94
CA SER A 111 20.05 -2.85 -17.39
C SER A 111 19.67 -1.79 -18.42
N SER A 112 20.13 -1.93 -19.67
CA SER A 112 19.85 -0.98 -20.76
C SER A 112 18.37 -0.92 -21.12
N LYS A 113 17.64 -2.03 -21.09
CA LYS A 113 16.19 -2.04 -21.34
C LYS A 113 15.43 -1.08 -20.41
N VAL A 114 15.84 -0.99 -19.15
CA VAL A 114 15.26 -0.06 -18.18
C VAL A 114 15.71 1.37 -18.49
N LEU A 115 17.01 1.59 -18.67
CA LEU A 115 17.57 2.93 -18.91
C LEU A 115 17.02 3.61 -20.18
N PHE A 116 16.92 2.88 -21.30
CA PHE A 116 16.35 3.38 -22.56
C PHE A 116 14.82 3.36 -22.61
N GLY A 117 14.17 2.58 -21.74
CA GLY A 117 12.71 2.55 -21.66
C GLY A 117 12.15 3.70 -20.83
N ASP A 118 12.88 4.11 -19.79
CA ASP A 118 12.45 5.11 -18.82
C ASP A 118 12.91 6.56 -19.17
N ASN A 119 13.82 6.73 -20.15
CA ASN A 119 14.33 8.03 -20.62
C ASN A 119 14.12 8.19 -22.13
#